data_AF-A0A7C2BVU4-F1
#
_entry.id   AF-A0A7C2BVU4-F1
#
_cell.length_a   1.000
_cell.length_b   1.000
_cell.length_c   1.000
_cell.angle_alpha   90.00
_cell.angle_beta   90.00
_cell.angle_gamma   90.00
#
_symmetry.space_group_name_H-M   'P 1'
#
loop_
_entity.id
_entity.type
_entity.pdbx_description
1 polymer ?
#
loop_
_entity_poly.entity_id
_entity_poly.type
_entity_poly.pdbx_seq_one_letter_code
_entity_poly.pdbx_strand_id
1 'polypeptide(L)'
;MPKSNQRDVERTYSKEAFIAQLRRLADALEQGRAFRIRVAGERVRIPARATFSIEHERERGVEELEFQVRWTRSTPGPSSRRQRRGTRRARPSARANERAA
;
A
#
# COMPACT_ATOMS: atom_id res chain seq x y z
N MET A 1 -20.81 -22.58 1.36
CA MET A 1 -19.49 -21.95 1.56
C MET A 1 -19.60 -20.49 1.19
N PRO A 2 -19.25 -19.51 2.03
CA PRO A 2 -19.19 -18.13 1.58
C PRO A 2 -17.74 -17.62 1.71
N LYS A 3 -17.05 -17.51 0.57
CA LYS A 3 -15.91 -16.60 0.44
C LYS A 3 -16.16 -15.70 -0.75
N SER A 4 -17.12 -14.80 -0.61
CA SER A 4 -17.19 -13.59 -1.42
C SER A 4 -16.75 -12.44 -0.52
N ASN A 5 -15.45 -12.33 -0.30
CA ASN A 5 -14.91 -11.03 0.10
C ASN A 5 -15.00 -10.16 -1.16
N GLN A 6 -15.59 -8.97 -1.07
CA GLN A 6 -16.05 -8.14 -2.19
C GLN A 6 -14.97 -7.70 -3.23
N ARG A 7 -13.79 -8.32 -3.34
CA ARG A 7 -12.68 -7.87 -4.20
C ARG A 7 -11.79 -8.94 -4.81
N ASP A 8 -12.23 -10.19 -4.89
CA ASP A 8 -11.53 -11.15 -5.75
C ASP A 8 -11.92 -10.86 -7.20
N VAL A 9 -11.00 -10.23 -7.94
CA VAL A 9 -11.20 -9.80 -9.32
C VAL A 9 -10.31 -10.61 -10.26
N GLU A 10 -10.92 -11.50 -11.02
CA GLU A 10 -10.24 -12.25 -12.07
C GLU A 10 -10.58 -11.67 -13.45
N ARG A 11 -9.58 -11.60 -14.34
CA ARG A 11 -9.81 -11.22 -15.72
C ARG A 11 -8.84 -11.94 -16.64
N THR A 12 -9.37 -12.64 -17.63
CA THR A 12 -8.59 -13.19 -18.74
C THR A 12 -8.19 -12.06 -19.71
N TYR A 13 -6.94 -12.10 -20.15
CA TYR A 13 -6.38 -11.16 -21.13
C TYR A 13 -6.02 -11.89 -22.42
N SER A 14 -5.90 -11.16 -23.53
CA SER A 14 -5.23 -11.68 -24.72
C SER A 14 -3.75 -11.93 -24.41
N LYS A 15 -3.12 -12.86 -25.15
CA LYS A 15 -1.69 -13.16 -25.01
C LYS A 15 -0.82 -11.90 -25.10
N GLU A 16 -1.12 -11.00 -26.04
CA GLU A 16 -0.39 -9.74 -26.21
C GLU A 16 -0.54 -8.81 -25.01
N ALA A 17 -1.76 -8.65 -24.49
CA ALA A 17 -2.02 -7.83 -23.32
C ALA A 17 -1.33 -8.40 -22.08
N PHE A 18 -1.33 -9.73 -21.93
CA PHE A 18 -0.61 -10.42 -20.85
C PHE A 18 0.90 -10.17 -20.93
N ILE A 19 1.52 -10.37 -22.10
CA ILE A 19 2.94 -10.10 -22.33
C ILE A 19 3.29 -8.64 -22.03
N ALA A 20 2.45 -7.69 -22.46
CA ALA A 20 2.67 -6.28 -22.20
C ALA A 20 2.65 -5.94 -20.71
N GLN A 21 1.77 -6.58 -19.91
CA GLN A 21 1.77 -6.39 -18.46
C GLN A 21 3.02 -6.99 -17.81
N LEU A 22 3.45 -8.19 -18.24
CA LEU A 22 4.68 -8.81 -17.71
C LEU A 22 5.91 -7.95 -17.96
N ARG A 23 6.07 -7.38 -19.16
CA ARG A 23 7.18 -6.47 -19.47
C ARG A 23 7.16 -5.23 -18.58
N ARG A 24 6.00 -4.58 -18.46
CA ARG A 24 5.86 -3.39 -17.59
C ARG A 24 6.12 -3.68 -16.12
N LEU A 25 5.76 -4.89 -15.66
CA LEU A 25 6.09 -5.34 -14.31
C LEU A 25 7.60 -5.52 -14.19
N ALA A 26 8.24 -6.27 -15.10
CA ALA A 26 9.69 -6.48 -15.12
C ALA A 26 10.45 -5.13 -15.10
N ASP A 27 10.11 -4.20 -15.98
CA ASP A 27 10.73 -2.87 -16.04
C ASP A 27 10.63 -2.11 -14.70
N ALA A 28 9.50 -2.25 -13.99
CA ALA A 28 9.32 -1.61 -12.69
C ALA A 28 10.17 -2.27 -11.59
N LEU A 29 10.27 -3.60 -11.62
CA LEU A 29 11.06 -4.38 -10.65
C LEU A 29 12.56 -4.14 -10.83
N GLU A 30 13.06 -4.14 -12.06
CA GLU A 30 14.46 -3.86 -12.39
C GLU A 30 14.88 -2.46 -11.89
N GLN A 31 13.95 -1.50 -11.91
CA GLN A 31 14.20 -0.13 -11.45
C GLN A 31 13.92 0.06 -9.95
N GLY A 32 13.55 -0.99 -9.22
CA GLY A 32 13.20 -0.90 -7.79
C GLY A 32 11.99 -0.01 -7.52
N ARG A 33 11.07 0.14 -8.49
CA ARG A 33 9.91 1.02 -8.41
C ARG A 33 8.64 0.24 -8.11
N ALA A 34 7.67 0.92 -7.48
CA ALA A 34 6.34 0.36 -7.31
C ALA A 34 5.62 0.27 -8.65
N PHE A 35 5.01 -0.88 -8.94
CA PHE A 35 4.21 -1.11 -10.13
C PHE A 35 2.73 -0.77 -9.88
N ARG A 36 2.06 -0.20 -10.89
CA ARG A 36 0.62 0.11 -10.83
C ARG A 36 -0.09 -0.52 -12.01
N ILE A 37 -1.15 -1.28 -11.71
CA ILE A 37 -1.97 -1.98 -12.68
C ILE A 37 -3.45 -1.77 -12.38
N ARG A 38 -4.29 -1.93 -13.40
CA ARG A 38 -5.75 -1.96 -13.24
C ARG A 38 -6.23 -3.38 -13.56
N VAL A 39 -6.93 -4.01 -12.63
CA VAL A 39 -7.49 -5.36 -12.78
C VAL A 39 -8.99 -5.27 -12.56
N ALA A 40 -9.78 -5.69 -13.55
CA ALA A 40 -11.25 -5.60 -13.55
C ALA A 40 -11.83 -4.25 -13.02
N GLY A 41 -11.15 -3.14 -13.28
CA GLY A 41 -11.57 -1.81 -12.82
C GLY A 41 -10.92 -1.32 -11.51
N GLU A 42 -10.36 -2.22 -10.69
CA GLU A 42 -9.63 -1.88 -9.46
C GLU A 42 -8.19 -1.45 -9.76
N ARG A 43 -7.73 -0.40 -9.07
CA ARG A 43 -6.35 0.09 -9.18
C ARG A 43 -5.49 -0.55 -8.10
N VAL A 44 -4.56 -1.41 -8.50
CA VAL A 44 -3.64 -2.11 -7.61
C VAL A 44 -2.26 -1.45 -7.68
N ARG A 45 -1.67 -1.17 -6.52
CA ARG A 45 -0.28 -0.70 -6.40
C ARG A 45 0.56 -1.75 -5.69
N ILE A 46 1.46 -2.35 -6.45
CA ILE A 46 2.42 -3.33 -5.97
C ILE A 46 3.67 -2.56 -5.49
N PRO A 47 4.08 -2.67 -4.21
CA PRO A 47 5.31 -2.04 -3.73
C PRO A 47 6.55 -2.73 -4.30
N ALA A 48 7.66 -2.01 -4.44
CA ALA A 48 8.95 -2.58 -4.88
C ALA A 48 9.48 -3.70 -3.96
N ARG A 49 9.08 -3.66 -2.68
CA ARG A 49 9.42 -4.66 -1.65
C ARG A 49 8.47 -5.86 -1.61
N ALA A 50 7.67 -6.08 -2.66
CA ALA A 50 6.81 -7.25 -2.71
C ALA A 50 7.67 -8.53 -2.78
N THR A 51 7.09 -9.64 -2.35
CA THR A 51 7.69 -10.98 -2.50
C THR A 51 7.14 -11.63 -3.76
N PHE A 52 7.99 -12.36 -4.48
CA PHE A 52 7.65 -13.03 -5.72
C PHE A 52 7.86 -14.53 -5.56
N SER A 53 6.92 -15.33 -6.04
CA SER A 53 7.00 -16.79 -6.07
C SER A 53 6.42 -17.30 -7.39
N ILE A 54 6.85 -18.50 -7.80
CA ILE A 54 6.28 -19.23 -8.92
C ILE A 54 5.72 -20.52 -8.35
N GLU A 55 4.43 -20.74 -8.55
CA GLU A 55 3.72 -21.95 -8.15
C GLU A 55 3.37 -22.73 -9.42
N HIS A 56 3.49 -24.06 -9.35
CA HIS A 56 3.19 -24.94 -10.47
C HIS A 56 2.44 -26.15 -9.94
N GLU A 57 1.27 -26.40 -10.52
CA GLU A 57 0.36 -27.45 -10.10
C GLU A 57 -0.04 -28.33 -11.28
N ARG A 58 -0.24 -29.62 -10.97
CA ARG A 58 -0.73 -30.62 -11.92
C ARG A 58 -1.88 -31.37 -11.27
N GLU A 59 -3.09 -31.16 -11.76
CA GLU A 59 -4.27 -31.86 -11.28
C GLU A 59 -5.23 -32.19 -12.44
N ARG A 60 -5.78 -33.40 -12.46
CA ARG A 60 -6.87 -33.84 -13.37
C ARG A 60 -6.64 -33.53 -14.87
N GLY A 61 -5.38 -33.63 -15.32
CA GLY A 61 -5.01 -33.39 -16.72
C GLY A 61 -4.84 -31.90 -17.06
N VAL A 62 -4.76 -31.03 -16.07
CA VAL A 62 -4.46 -29.61 -16.21
C VAL A 62 -3.07 -29.33 -15.63
N GLU A 63 -2.28 -28.55 -16.35
CA GLU A 63 -1.05 -27.92 -15.83
C GLU A 63 -1.32 -26.44 -15.62
N GLU A 64 -1.04 -25.96 -14.41
CA GLU A 64 -1.22 -24.56 -14.05
C GLU A 64 0.11 -23.97 -13.55
N LEU A 65 0.50 -22.81 -14.10
CA LEU A 65 1.69 -22.08 -13.69
C LEU A 65 1.30 -20.67 -13.29
N GLU A 66 1.52 -20.33 -12.02
CA GLU A 66 1.19 -19.02 -11.47
C GLU A 66 2.43 -18.22 -11.08
N PHE A 67 2.47 -16.97 -11.57
CA PHE A 67 3.41 -15.97 -11.08
C PHE A 67 2.73 -15.16 -9.99
N GLN A 68 3.16 -15.38 -8.75
CA GLN A 68 2.52 -14.79 -7.59
C GLN A 68 3.33 -13.60 -7.06
N VAL A 69 2.62 -12.51 -6.75
CA VAL A 69 3.19 -11.31 -6.14
C VAL A 69 2.45 -11.02 -4.84
N ARG A 70 3.15 -11.07 -3.71
CA ARG A 70 2.57 -10.89 -2.37
C ARG A 70 3.15 -9.67 -1.67
N TRP A 71 2.30 -8.89 -1.00
CA TRP A 71 2.71 -7.78 -0.16
C TRP A 71 1.71 -7.51 0.97
N THR A 72 2.20 -7.04 2.11
CA THR A 72 1.34 -6.57 3.20
C THR A 72 0.85 -5.16 2.91
N ARG A 73 -0.45 -4.93 3.03
CA ARG A 73 -1.02 -3.58 3.01
C ARG A 73 -0.67 -2.92 4.33
N SER A 74 0.18 -1.89 4.31
CA SER A 74 0.37 -1.06 5.51
C SER A 74 -0.98 -0.41 5.82
N THR A 75 -1.65 -0.83 6.89
CA THR A 75 -2.69 -0.02 7.51
C THR A 75 -2.04 1.32 7.83
N PRO A 76 -2.55 2.46 7.34
CA PRO A 76 -2.06 3.73 7.84
C PRO A 76 -2.28 3.73 9.35
N GLY A 77 -1.19 3.66 10.13
CA GLY A 77 -1.27 3.88 11.57
C GLY A 77 -1.94 5.23 11.83
N PRO A 78 -2.63 5.42 12.97
CA PRO A 78 -3.30 6.67 13.25
C PRO A 78 -2.28 7.79 13.10
N SER A 79 -2.47 8.61 12.07
CA SER A 79 -1.61 9.74 11.78
C SER A 79 -1.54 10.57 13.04
N SER A 80 -0.36 10.61 13.68
CA SER A 80 -0.09 11.48 14.80
C SER A 80 -0.16 12.91 14.27
N ARG A 81 -1.39 13.43 14.28
CA ARG A 81 -1.70 14.83 14.04
C ARG A 81 -1.01 15.59 15.16
N ARG A 82 0.23 15.95 14.88
CA ARG A 82 1.16 16.68 15.73
C ARG A 82 0.38 17.78 16.44
N GLN A 83 0.15 17.57 17.72
CA GLN A 83 -0.54 18.49 18.61
C GLN A 83 0.40 19.67 18.86
N ARG A 84 0.49 20.59 17.89
CA ARG A 84 1.05 21.92 18.12
C ARG A 84 -0.05 22.77 18.76
N ARG A 85 -0.30 22.56 20.05
CA ARG A 85 -0.89 23.60 20.90
C ARG A 85 0.27 24.27 21.63
N GLY A 86 0.44 25.56 21.32
CA GLY A 86 1.53 26.37 21.84
C GLY A 86 1.54 26.40 23.36
N THR A 87 2.72 26.16 23.93
CA THR A 87 3.03 26.45 25.31
C THR A 87 3.12 27.97 25.48
N ARG A 88 1.97 28.62 25.72
CA ARG A 88 1.97 29.96 26.32
C ARG A 88 2.43 29.80 27.77
N ARG A 89 3.72 30.05 27.99
CA ARG A 89 4.36 30.10 29.31
C ARG A 89 3.79 31.29 30.07
N ALA A 90 2.88 31.05 31.01
CA ALA A 90 2.48 32.04 32.00
C ALA A 90 3.67 32.27 32.95
N ARG A 91 4.13 33.52 33.09
CA ARG A 91 5.06 33.94 34.14
C ARG A 91 4.25 34.28 35.41
N PRO A 92 4.66 33.86 36.61
CA PRO A 92 3.97 34.24 37.84
C PRO A 92 4.60 35.46 38.54
N SER A 93 3.74 36.11 39.35
CA SER A 93 3.94 36.97 40.55
C SER A 93 4.77 38.27 40.40
N ALA A 94 4.56 39.34 41.17
CA ALA A 94 3.95 39.51 42.49
C ALA A 94 3.39 40.95 42.71
N ARG A 95 2.50 41.08 43.70
CA ARG A 95 2.10 42.34 44.37
C ARG A 95 3.29 42.96 45.12
N ALA A 96 3.41 44.29 45.16
CA ALA A 96 3.52 45.11 46.38
C ALA A 96 3.70 46.62 46.07
N ASN A 97 2.69 47.41 46.50
CA ASN A 97 2.73 48.69 47.21
C ASN A 97 4.05 49.52 47.27
N GLU A 98 4.01 50.82 46.92
CA GLU A 98 4.43 51.94 47.80
C GLU A 98 4.16 53.33 47.19
N ARG A 99 4.25 54.35 48.05
CA ARG A 99 3.67 55.71 48.04
C ARG A 99 4.50 56.77 47.28
N ALA A 100 3.93 58.00 47.27
CA ALA A 100 4.49 59.34 46.99
C ALA A 100 4.42 59.78 45.52
N ALA A 101 3.97 61.00 45.16
CA ALA A 101 3.66 62.22 45.91
C ALA A 101 2.47 62.96 45.26
#